data_AF-A0A7L3ZEH9-F1
#
_entry.id   AF-A0A7L3ZEH9-F1
#
_cell.length_a   1.000
_cell.length_b   1.000
_cell.length_c   1.000
_cell.angle_alpha   90.00
_cell.angle_beta   90.00
_cell.angle_gamma   90.00
#
_symmetry.space_group_name_H-M   'P 1'
#
loop_
_entity.id
_entity.type
_entity.pdbx_description
1 polymer ?
#
loop_
_entity_poly.entity_id
_entity_poly.type
_entity_poly.pdbx_seq_one_letter_code
_entity_poly.pdbx_strand_id
1 'polypeptide(L)'
;TAKFTSALDIPVEFVEKNVKLRGKLHRITEKGLEVEHIPISIPFITSIQRKWQSKGLLLVRLAGVELAPSGIAWLQRELKPKQMMWFQLLGREDLALECLVLLNKGRFLSVCLNEEILRQGLGRTARIEGLHHDSHLYWKLHKRLLRAELKALRKNKGIWKEESYSERIRDRISNNKFVETLKQFASWLRSS
;
A
#
# COMPACT_ATOMS: atom_id res chain seq x y z
N THR A 1 -27.00 2.66 1.03
CA THR A 1 -26.43 1.38 1.51
C THR A 1 -26.30 1.42 3.02
N ALA A 2 -26.44 0.27 3.69
CA ALA A 2 -26.14 0.14 5.11
C ALA A 2 -24.66 0.47 5.40
N LYS A 3 -24.35 0.88 6.62
CA LYS A 3 -22.96 1.13 7.05
C LYS A 3 -22.31 -0.20 7.43
N PHE A 4 -21.28 -0.61 6.71
CA PHE A 4 -20.44 -1.73 7.08
C PHE A 4 -19.55 -1.39 8.28
N THR A 5 -19.51 -2.30 9.25
CA THR A 5 -18.76 -2.12 10.50
C THR A 5 -17.58 -3.08 10.62
N SER A 6 -17.69 -4.21 9.93
CA SER A 6 -16.67 -5.25 9.77
C SER A 6 -16.50 -5.61 8.30
N ALA A 7 -15.33 -6.16 7.93
CA ALA A 7 -15.08 -6.71 6.60
C ALA A 7 -16.04 -7.88 6.25
N LEU A 8 -16.51 -8.62 7.27
CA LEU A 8 -17.46 -9.72 7.11
C LEU A 8 -18.88 -9.24 6.78
N ASP A 9 -19.24 -8.02 7.19
CA ASP A 9 -20.55 -7.43 6.89
C ASP A 9 -20.70 -7.09 5.41
N ILE A 10 -19.60 -7.04 4.67
CA ILE A 10 -19.58 -6.70 3.25
C ILE A 10 -20.00 -7.94 2.45
N PRO A 11 -21.06 -7.84 1.63
CA PRO A 11 -21.49 -8.95 0.78
C PRO A 11 -20.40 -9.35 -0.21
N VAL A 12 -20.28 -10.65 -0.49
CA VAL A 12 -19.23 -11.19 -1.39
C VAL A 12 -19.37 -10.61 -2.79
N GLU A 13 -20.59 -10.34 -3.23
CA GLU A 13 -20.88 -9.77 -4.55
C GLU A 13 -20.28 -8.37 -4.72
N PHE A 14 -20.05 -7.63 -3.62
CA PHE A 14 -19.41 -6.31 -3.67
C PHE A 14 -17.92 -6.44 -3.98
N VAL A 15 -17.28 -7.49 -3.47
CA VAL A 15 -15.88 -7.82 -3.75
C VAL A 15 -15.74 -8.30 -5.18
N GLU A 16 -16.58 -9.24 -5.60
CA GLU A 16 -16.57 -9.79 -6.97
C GLU A 16 -16.83 -8.70 -8.03
N LYS A 17 -17.77 -7.79 -7.78
CA LYS A 17 -18.09 -6.67 -8.68
C LYS A 17 -17.11 -5.50 -8.58
N ASN A 18 -16.08 -5.59 -7.75
CA ASN A 18 -15.08 -4.55 -7.56
C ASN A 18 -15.69 -3.19 -7.19
N VAL A 19 -16.65 -3.19 -6.27
CA VAL A 19 -17.42 -1.99 -5.92
C VAL A 19 -16.53 -0.96 -5.22
N LYS A 20 -16.72 0.31 -5.57
CA LYS A 20 -16.10 1.44 -4.90
C LYS A 20 -16.93 1.88 -3.71
N LEU A 21 -16.35 1.81 -2.54
CA LEU A 21 -16.93 2.31 -1.30
C LEU A 21 -16.26 3.62 -0.90
N ARG A 22 -17.01 4.46 -0.18
CA ARG A 22 -16.52 5.72 0.35
C ARG A 22 -16.19 5.53 1.82
N GLY A 23 -15.05 6.06 2.23
CA GLY A 23 -14.62 5.97 3.62
C GLY A 23 -13.85 7.18 4.09
N LYS A 24 -13.64 7.21 5.39
CA LYS A 24 -12.90 8.22 6.11
C LYS A 24 -11.78 7.57 6.89
N LEU A 25 -10.55 8.03 6.63
CA LEU A 25 -9.38 7.53 7.33
C LEU A 25 -9.47 7.87 8.82
N HIS A 26 -9.28 6.86 9.66
CA HIS A 26 -9.21 7.02 11.10
C HIS A 26 -7.77 6.93 11.59
N ARG A 27 -7.10 5.81 11.32
CA ARG A 27 -5.74 5.53 11.77
C ARG A 27 -4.95 4.79 10.69
N ILE A 28 -3.64 4.89 10.76
CA ILE A 28 -2.71 4.12 9.95
C ILE A 28 -1.98 3.18 10.89
N THR A 29 -2.05 1.90 10.61
CA THR A 29 -1.40 0.82 11.38
C THR A 29 -0.34 0.15 10.52
N GLU A 30 0.48 -0.70 11.14
CA GLU A 30 1.43 -1.55 10.43
C GLU A 30 0.75 -2.54 9.48
N LYS A 31 -0.46 -3.01 9.84
CA LYS A 31 -1.24 -3.93 9.02
C LYS A 31 -1.96 -3.25 7.86
N GLY A 32 -2.20 -1.94 7.93
CA GLY A 32 -2.94 -1.20 6.92
C GLY A 32 -3.67 0.03 7.44
N LEU A 33 -4.65 0.52 6.66
CA LEU A 33 -5.42 1.71 6.94
C LEU A 33 -6.73 1.35 7.66
N GLU A 34 -6.97 1.90 8.85
CA GLU A 34 -8.26 1.80 9.52
C GLU A 34 -9.20 2.88 8.96
N VAL A 35 -10.24 2.46 8.28
CA VAL A 35 -11.17 3.33 7.55
C VAL A 35 -12.58 3.13 8.05
N GLU A 36 -13.25 4.22 8.42
CA GLU A 36 -14.68 4.22 8.69
C GLU A 36 -15.44 4.28 7.37
N HIS A 37 -16.32 3.32 7.09
CA HIS A 37 -17.19 3.37 5.93
C HIS A 37 -18.26 4.45 6.08
N ILE A 38 -18.41 5.28 5.05
CA ILE A 38 -19.43 6.33 4.97
C ILE A 38 -20.41 5.95 3.86
N PRO A 39 -21.65 5.56 4.20
CA PRO A 39 -22.63 5.21 3.20
C PRO A 39 -22.92 6.43 2.31
N ILE A 40 -23.04 6.18 1.01
CA ILE A 40 -23.50 7.19 0.06
C ILE A 40 -25.00 7.35 0.29
N SER A 41 -25.37 8.43 0.97
CA SER A 41 -26.76 8.68 1.40
C SER A 41 -27.42 9.79 0.58
N ILE A 42 -28.70 9.59 0.26
CA ILE A 42 -29.60 10.60 -0.33
C ILE A 42 -30.01 11.59 0.78
N PRO A 43 -30.08 12.91 0.52
CA PRO A 43 -30.12 13.98 1.54
C PRO A 43 -31.20 13.88 2.63
N PHE A 44 -32.32 13.21 2.40
CA PHE A 44 -33.52 13.35 3.23
C PHE A 44 -33.66 12.39 4.43
N ILE A 45 -32.83 11.33 4.57
CA ILE A 45 -33.07 10.26 5.59
C ILE A 45 -31.93 10.15 6.63
N THR A 46 -30.99 11.10 6.67
CA THR A 46 -29.62 10.83 7.18
C THR A 46 -29.28 11.32 8.59
N SER A 47 -30.12 12.14 9.20
CA SER A 47 -29.81 12.81 10.47
C SER A 47 -29.95 11.87 11.69
N ILE A 48 -30.95 11.00 11.70
CA ILE A 48 -31.21 10.06 12.81
C ILE A 48 -30.29 8.83 12.72
N GLN A 49 -30.04 8.32 11.50
CA GLN A 49 -29.21 7.13 11.28
C GLN A 49 -27.74 7.34 11.69
N ARG A 50 -27.22 8.57 11.56
CA ARG A 50 -25.84 8.92 11.97
C ARG A 50 -25.60 8.88 13.48
N LYS A 51 -26.64 9.05 14.31
CA LYS A 51 -26.53 9.08 15.78
C LYS A 51 -26.44 7.66 16.39
N TRP A 52 -26.98 6.66 15.70
CA TRP A 52 -27.11 5.28 16.19
C TRP A 52 -26.15 4.28 15.54
N GLN A 53 -25.38 4.71 14.53
CA GLN A 53 -24.45 3.83 13.84
C GLN A 53 -23.15 3.66 14.64
N SER A 54 -22.85 2.41 14.97
CA SER A 54 -21.60 2.00 15.63
C SER A 54 -20.37 2.48 14.85
N LYS A 55 -19.30 2.78 15.59
CA LYS A 55 -18.00 3.23 15.06
C LYS A 55 -17.18 2.03 14.58
N GLY A 56 -17.74 1.21 13.68
CA GLY A 56 -16.99 0.13 13.05
C GLY A 56 -15.88 0.67 12.17
N LEU A 57 -14.67 0.12 12.31
CA LEU A 57 -13.49 0.45 11.51
C LEU A 57 -13.16 -0.75 10.62
N LEU A 58 -13.04 -0.50 9.33
CA LEU A 58 -12.62 -1.49 8.35
C LEU A 58 -11.09 -1.43 8.21
N LEU A 59 -10.42 -2.57 8.33
CA LEU A 59 -9.00 -2.67 8.04
C LEU A 59 -8.81 -2.82 6.53
N VAL A 60 -8.23 -1.80 5.91
CA VAL A 60 -7.97 -1.74 4.47
C VAL A 60 -6.49 -1.92 4.19
N ARG A 61 -6.14 -3.01 3.51
CA ARG A 61 -4.80 -3.30 2.99
C ARG A 61 -4.69 -2.78 1.57
N LEU A 62 -3.51 -2.26 1.22
CA LEU A 62 -3.23 -1.81 -0.14
C LEU A 62 -2.95 -3.03 -1.01
N ALA A 63 -3.90 -3.37 -1.88
CA ALA A 63 -3.77 -4.50 -2.79
C ALA A 63 -2.54 -4.36 -3.71
N GLY A 64 -1.78 -5.45 -3.86
CA GLY A 64 -0.62 -5.54 -4.74
C GLY A 64 0.58 -4.70 -4.31
N VAL A 65 0.61 -4.22 -3.07
CA VAL A 65 1.73 -3.42 -2.54
C VAL A 65 2.15 -3.97 -1.18
N GLU A 66 3.42 -4.36 -1.10
CA GLU A 66 4.08 -4.64 0.17
C GLU A 66 4.72 -3.34 0.67
N LEU A 67 4.22 -2.82 1.79
CA LEU A 67 4.68 -1.57 2.37
C LEU A 67 5.99 -1.75 3.13
N ALA A 68 6.99 -0.91 2.80
CA ALA A 68 8.18 -0.80 3.65
C ALA A 68 7.86 0.04 4.90
N PRO A 69 8.61 -0.10 6.00
CA PRO A 69 8.45 0.75 7.20
C PRO A 69 8.53 2.26 6.89
N SER A 70 9.40 2.65 5.96
CA SER A 70 9.51 4.02 5.46
C SER A 70 8.23 4.51 4.75
N GLY A 71 7.50 3.59 4.11
CA GLY A 71 6.21 3.85 3.49
C GLY A 71 5.10 4.17 4.49
N ILE A 72 5.10 3.52 5.65
CA ILE A 72 4.13 3.82 6.74
C ILE A 72 4.34 5.25 7.24
N ALA A 73 5.59 5.63 7.52
CA ALA A 73 5.94 6.98 7.97
C ALA A 73 5.63 8.05 6.90
N TRP A 74 5.70 7.71 5.61
CA TRP A 74 5.28 8.60 4.54
C TRP A 74 3.75 8.73 4.46
N LEU A 75 3.01 7.62 4.59
CA LEU A 75 1.55 7.63 4.62
C LEU A 75 1.00 8.51 5.74
N GLN A 76 1.60 8.45 6.93
CA GLN A 76 1.24 9.31 8.07
C GLN A 76 1.47 10.81 7.81
N ARG A 77 2.46 11.15 6.98
CA ARG A 77 2.74 12.54 6.59
C ARG A 77 1.83 13.03 5.48
N GLU A 78 1.54 12.18 4.50
CA GLU A 78 0.75 12.54 3.31
C GLU A 78 -0.76 12.55 3.60
N LEU A 79 -1.24 11.61 4.41
CA LEU A 79 -2.66 11.46 4.71
C LEU A 79 -3.05 12.32 5.90
N LYS A 80 -3.96 13.26 5.66
CA LYS A 80 -4.57 14.04 6.74
C LYS A 80 -5.46 13.12 7.60
N PRO A 81 -5.50 13.31 8.93
CA PRO A 81 -6.47 12.62 9.76
C PRO A 81 -7.88 12.95 9.26
N LYS A 82 -8.79 11.98 9.28
CA LYS A 82 -10.19 12.18 8.86
C LYS A 82 -10.36 12.51 7.36
N GLN A 83 -9.33 12.26 6.55
CA GLN A 83 -9.37 12.44 5.09
C GLN A 83 -10.40 11.50 4.45
N MET A 84 -11.21 12.05 3.54
CA MET A 84 -12.15 11.29 2.74
C MET A 84 -11.42 10.60 1.60
N MET A 85 -11.74 9.32 1.38
CA MET A 85 -11.16 8.48 0.34
C MET A 85 -12.20 7.54 -0.26
N TRP A 86 -11.91 7.09 -1.48
CA TRP A 86 -12.61 5.98 -2.10
C TRP A 86 -11.72 4.76 -2.01
N PHE A 87 -12.29 3.61 -1.69
CA PHE A 87 -11.58 2.34 -1.72
C PHE A 87 -12.38 1.35 -2.55
N GLN A 88 -11.74 0.82 -3.58
CA GLN A 88 -12.30 -0.20 -4.44
C GLN A 88 -11.95 -1.56 -3.85
N LEU A 89 -12.98 -2.34 -3.52
CA LEU A 89 -12.81 -3.69 -3.00
C LEU A 89 -12.24 -4.57 -4.11
N LEU A 90 -11.13 -5.25 -3.86
CA LEU A 90 -10.57 -6.24 -4.76
C LEU A 90 -10.61 -7.64 -4.15
N GLY A 91 -10.39 -7.75 -2.84
CA GLY A 91 -10.38 -9.01 -2.12
C GLY A 91 -10.79 -8.84 -0.67
N ARG A 92 -11.11 -9.97 -0.04
CA ARG A 92 -11.34 -10.05 1.41
C ARG A 92 -10.52 -11.20 1.96
N GLU A 93 -9.72 -10.90 2.96
CA GLU A 93 -8.89 -11.85 3.70
C GLU A 93 -9.29 -11.74 5.18
N ASP A 94 -10.16 -12.64 5.63
CA ASP A 94 -10.77 -12.65 6.97
C ASP A 94 -11.35 -11.29 7.41
N LEU A 95 -10.58 -10.54 8.21
CA LEU A 95 -10.94 -9.26 8.80
C LEU A 95 -10.36 -8.06 8.02
N ALA A 96 -9.48 -8.31 7.04
CA ALA A 96 -8.83 -7.31 6.22
C ALA A 96 -9.43 -7.28 4.81
N LEU A 97 -9.55 -6.08 4.26
CA LEU A 97 -10.00 -5.85 2.90
C LEU A 97 -8.81 -5.46 2.03
N GLU A 98 -8.57 -6.23 0.97
CA GLU A 98 -7.63 -5.83 -0.06
C GLU A 98 -8.28 -4.82 -0.98
N CYS A 99 -7.79 -3.59 -1.00
CA CYS A 99 -8.39 -2.52 -1.79
C CYS A 99 -7.39 -1.72 -2.62
N LEU A 100 -7.91 -1.12 -3.69
CA LEU A 100 -7.29 0.06 -4.30
C LEU A 100 -7.82 1.31 -3.64
N VAL A 101 -6.91 2.11 -3.10
CA VAL A 101 -7.26 3.35 -2.41
C VAL A 101 -7.06 4.54 -3.36
N LEU A 102 -8.13 5.31 -3.54
CA LEU A 102 -8.18 6.49 -4.39
C LEU A 102 -8.40 7.73 -3.50
N LEU A 103 -7.43 8.64 -3.56
CA LEU A 103 -7.44 9.90 -2.81
C LEU A 103 -7.78 11.06 -3.73
N ASN A 104 -8.62 11.97 -3.25
CA ASN A 104 -8.85 13.24 -3.96
C ASN A 104 -7.81 14.26 -3.49
N LYS A 105 -6.85 14.60 -4.37
CA LYS A 105 -5.81 15.61 -4.12
C LYS A 105 -6.19 17.01 -4.61
N GLY A 106 -7.44 17.25 -4.96
CA GLY A 106 -7.95 18.54 -5.42
C GLY A 106 -9.39 18.45 -5.93
N ARG A 107 -9.88 19.50 -6.60
CA ARG A 107 -11.27 19.54 -7.11
C ARG A 107 -11.55 18.48 -8.18
N PHE A 108 -10.55 18.03 -8.94
CA PHE A 108 -10.74 17.08 -10.06
C PHE A 108 -9.68 15.97 -10.18
N LEU A 109 -8.63 15.97 -9.34
CA LEU A 109 -7.56 14.98 -9.43
C LEU A 109 -7.74 13.90 -8.37
N SER A 110 -8.01 12.67 -8.83
CA SER A 110 -7.94 11.47 -8.00
C SER A 110 -6.61 10.76 -8.24
N VAL A 111 -5.93 10.38 -7.17
CA VAL A 111 -4.64 9.69 -7.21
C VAL A 111 -4.81 8.32 -6.57
N CYS A 112 -4.32 7.28 -7.24
CA CYS A 112 -4.23 5.94 -6.70
C CYS A 112 -3.06 5.88 -5.71
N LEU A 113 -3.37 5.65 -4.44
CA LEU A 113 -2.40 5.60 -3.36
C LEU A 113 -1.44 4.41 -3.55
N ASN A 114 -1.94 3.25 -3.99
CA ASN A 114 -1.15 2.06 -4.26
C ASN A 114 -0.05 2.35 -5.30
N GLU A 115 -0.40 3.05 -6.39
CA GLU A 115 0.55 3.43 -7.45
C GLU A 115 1.55 4.49 -6.96
N GLU A 116 1.10 5.45 -6.15
CA GLU A 116 1.96 6.52 -5.64
C GLU A 116 3.06 5.99 -4.72
N ILE A 117 2.74 5.03 -3.85
CA ILE A 117 3.72 4.39 -2.94
C ILE A 117 4.83 3.71 -3.74
N LEU A 118 4.46 2.92 -4.75
CA LEU A 118 5.43 2.26 -5.62
C LEU A 118 6.25 3.28 -6.39
N ARG A 119 5.62 4.36 -6.88
CA ARG A 119 6.31 5.44 -7.63
C ARG A 119 7.35 6.19 -6.80
N GLN A 120 7.14 6.27 -5.49
CA GLN A 120 8.11 6.85 -4.55
C GLN A 120 9.16 5.84 -4.07
N GLY A 121 9.02 4.56 -4.43
CA GLY A 121 9.90 3.47 -3.96
C GLY A 121 9.71 3.17 -2.47
N LEU A 122 8.49 3.33 -1.97
CA LEU A 122 8.14 3.14 -0.54
C LEU A 122 7.55 1.74 -0.27
N GLY A 123 7.58 0.87 -1.27
CA GLY A 123 7.08 -0.49 -1.20
C GLY A 123 7.46 -1.26 -2.46
N ARG A 124 7.21 -2.57 -2.43
CA ARG A 124 7.43 -3.50 -3.54
C ARG A 124 6.09 -3.97 -4.11
N THR A 125 6.06 -4.38 -5.37
CA THR A 125 4.83 -4.96 -5.93
C THR A 125 4.62 -6.36 -5.35
N ALA A 126 3.45 -6.58 -4.76
CA ALA A 126 3.04 -7.88 -4.23
C ALA A 126 1.99 -8.55 -5.13
N ARG A 127 1.68 -9.81 -4.83
CA ARG A 127 0.52 -10.49 -5.44
C ARG A 127 -0.77 -9.82 -4.98
N ILE A 128 -1.77 -9.83 -5.85
CA ILE A 128 -3.12 -9.35 -5.53
C ILE A 128 -3.93 -10.61 -5.29
N GLU A 129 -4.22 -10.91 -4.02
CA GLU A 129 -4.86 -12.17 -3.63
C GLU A 129 -6.38 -12.13 -3.86
N GLY A 130 -6.96 -10.93 -3.95
CA GLY A 130 -8.39 -10.71 -4.18
C GLY A 130 -8.90 -10.91 -5.60
N LEU A 131 -8.06 -10.81 -6.63
CA LEU A 131 -8.55 -10.81 -8.02
C LEU A 131 -8.25 -12.11 -8.75
N HIS A 132 -9.23 -12.59 -9.52
CA HIS A 132 -9.03 -13.71 -10.44
C HIS A 132 -7.91 -13.37 -11.45
N HIS A 133 -6.89 -14.22 -11.53
CA HIS A 133 -5.69 -14.00 -12.34
C HIS A 133 -5.98 -13.83 -13.84
N ASP A 134 -7.09 -14.42 -14.31
CA ASP A 134 -7.52 -14.33 -15.72
C ASP A 134 -8.32 -13.06 -16.05
N SER A 135 -8.63 -12.23 -15.05
CA SER A 135 -9.35 -10.99 -15.30
C SER A 135 -8.46 -9.97 -16.00
N HIS A 136 -8.97 -9.37 -17.07
CA HIS A 136 -8.30 -8.24 -17.73
C HIS A 136 -7.99 -7.08 -16.76
N LEU A 137 -8.82 -6.92 -15.71
CA LEU A 137 -8.60 -5.90 -14.68
C LEU A 137 -7.35 -6.21 -13.84
N TYR A 138 -7.10 -7.48 -13.52
CA TYR A 138 -5.90 -7.93 -12.80
C TYR A 138 -4.66 -7.52 -13.58
N TRP A 139 -4.56 -7.95 -14.84
CA TRP A 139 -3.40 -7.68 -15.68
C TRP A 139 -3.18 -6.18 -15.91
N LYS A 140 -4.25 -5.42 -16.14
CA LYS A 140 -4.17 -3.97 -16.30
C LYS A 140 -3.62 -3.29 -15.06
N LEU A 141 -4.10 -3.68 -13.88
CA LEU A 141 -3.68 -3.12 -12.61
C LEU A 141 -2.25 -3.53 -12.26
N HIS A 142 -1.94 -4.82 -12.35
CA HIS A 142 -0.62 -5.37 -12.07
C HIS A 142 0.45 -4.74 -12.97
N LYS A 143 0.18 -4.61 -14.28
CA LYS A 143 1.07 -3.91 -15.22
C LYS A 143 1.30 -2.44 -14.84
N ARG A 144 0.30 -1.74 -14.26
CA ARG A 144 0.47 -0.36 -13.80
C ARG A 144 1.36 -0.28 -12.55
N LEU A 145 1.15 -1.18 -11.58
CA LEU A 145 1.95 -1.24 -10.36
C LEU A 145 3.41 -1.55 -10.68
N LEU A 146 3.68 -2.57 -11.50
CA LEU A 146 5.02 -2.91 -11.97
C LEU A 146 5.70 -1.76 -12.72
N ARG A 147 4.96 -1.03 -13.56
CA ARG A 147 5.50 0.17 -14.24
C ARG A 147 5.91 1.27 -13.24
N ALA A 148 5.13 1.46 -12.17
CA ALA A 148 5.45 2.44 -11.13
C ALA A 148 6.70 2.03 -10.34
N GLU A 149 6.82 0.75 -9.99
CA GLU A 149 8.00 0.19 -9.34
C GLU A 149 9.25 0.32 -10.21
N LEU A 150 9.19 -0.10 -11.49
CA LEU A 150 10.29 0.06 -12.45
C LEU A 150 10.71 1.53 -12.61
N LYS A 151 9.77 2.46 -12.52
CA LYS A 151 10.08 3.90 -12.57
C LYS A 151 10.79 4.38 -11.32
N ALA A 152 10.44 3.86 -10.14
CA ALA A 152 11.14 4.17 -8.89
C ALA A 152 12.55 3.56 -8.86
N LEU A 153 12.70 2.33 -9.34
CA LEU A 153 13.98 1.66 -9.59
C LEU A 153 14.88 2.50 -10.49
N ARG A 154 14.42 2.85 -11.70
CA ARG A 154 15.18 3.68 -12.64
C ARG A 154 15.57 5.04 -12.08
N LYS A 155 14.79 5.58 -11.13
CA LYS A 155 15.05 6.87 -10.48
C LYS A 155 15.81 6.74 -9.15
N ASN A 156 16.21 5.53 -8.75
CA ASN A 156 16.85 5.23 -7.46
C ASN A 156 16.16 5.93 -6.28
N LYS A 157 14.84 5.73 -6.17
CA LYS A 157 14.01 6.36 -5.13
C LYS A 157 13.69 5.41 -3.99
N GLY A 158 13.56 5.96 -2.78
CA GLY A 158 13.14 5.21 -1.59
C GLY A 158 14.07 4.05 -1.28
N ILE A 159 13.50 2.84 -1.12
CA ILE A 159 14.22 1.61 -0.80
C ILE A 159 15.36 1.29 -1.79
N TRP A 160 15.18 1.65 -3.06
CA TRP A 160 16.14 1.37 -4.13
C TRP A 160 17.41 2.23 -4.03
N LYS A 161 17.34 3.37 -3.34
CA LYS A 161 18.51 4.22 -3.09
C LYS A 161 19.45 3.57 -2.08
N GLU A 162 18.89 2.95 -1.04
CA GLU A 162 19.65 2.28 0.02
C GLU A 162 20.35 1.04 -0.52
N GLU A 163 19.66 0.21 -1.31
CA GLU A 163 20.26 -0.93 -2.00
C GLU A 163 21.43 -0.50 -2.91
N SER A 164 21.22 0.47 -3.82
CA SER A 164 22.28 0.95 -4.70
C SER A 164 23.46 1.60 -3.96
N TYR A 165 23.20 2.27 -2.82
CA TYR A 165 24.28 2.87 -2.02
C TYR A 165 25.07 1.80 -1.25
N SER A 166 24.38 0.80 -0.70
CA SER A 166 25.00 -0.34 -0.02
C SER A 166 25.84 -1.18 -0.97
N GLU A 167 25.36 -1.43 -2.19
CA GLU A 167 26.11 -2.09 -3.26
C GLU A 167 27.34 -1.27 -3.64
N ARG A 168 27.21 0.05 -3.84
CA ARG A 168 28.37 0.91 -4.12
C ARG A 168 29.43 0.92 -3.02
N ILE A 169 29.01 0.88 -1.75
CA ILE A 169 29.95 0.78 -0.62
C ILE A 169 30.59 -0.60 -0.59
N ARG A 170 29.80 -1.68 -0.76
CA ARG A 170 30.30 -3.05 -0.78
C ARG A 170 31.28 -3.27 -1.93
N ASP A 171 30.98 -2.75 -3.11
CA ASP A 171 31.85 -2.78 -4.27
C ASP A 171 33.13 -2.02 -3.98
N ARG A 172 33.07 -0.80 -3.42
CA ARG A 172 34.27 -0.06 -3.00
C ARG A 172 35.11 -0.81 -1.97
N ILE A 173 34.49 -1.43 -0.97
CA ILE A 173 35.21 -2.20 0.05
C ILE A 173 35.83 -3.45 -0.57
N SER A 174 35.14 -4.14 -1.48
CA SER A 174 35.64 -5.34 -2.14
C SER A 174 36.76 -5.05 -3.15
N ASN A 175 36.65 -3.97 -3.94
CA ASN A 175 37.67 -3.56 -4.91
C ASN A 175 38.86 -2.83 -4.27
N ASN A 176 38.83 -2.53 -2.98
CA ASN A 176 39.95 -1.89 -2.33
C ASN A 176 41.03 -2.93 -2.06
N LYS A 177 42.15 -2.86 -2.80
CA LYS A 177 43.32 -3.77 -2.66
C LYS A 177 43.76 -3.97 -1.21
N PHE A 178 43.56 -2.98 -0.36
CA PHE A 178 43.89 -3.03 1.06
C PHE A 178 43.04 -4.02 1.87
N VAL A 179 41.78 -4.21 1.49
CA VAL A 179 40.87 -5.16 2.14
C VAL A 179 41.17 -6.59 1.67
N GLU A 180 41.55 -6.76 0.40
CA GLU A 180 42.03 -8.06 -0.11
C GLU A 180 43.33 -8.49 0.58
N THR A 181 44.30 -7.59 0.74
CA THR A 181 45.55 -7.91 1.46
C THR A 181 45.28 -8.23 2.92
N LEU A 182 44.41 -7.49 3.61
CA LEU A 182 44.04 -7.81 5.00
C LEU A 182 43.33 -9.17 5.13
N LYS A 183 42.49 -9.56 4.16
CA LYS A 183 41.89 -10.90 4.13
C LYS A 183 42.94 -11.99 3.97
N GLN A 184 43.93 -11.78 3.10
CA GLN A 184 45.04 -12.72 2.91
C GLN A 184 45.91 -12.86 4.16
N PHE A 185 46.19 -11.74 4.85
CA PHE A 185 46.92 -11.75 6.13
C PHE A 185 46.13 -12.49 7.23
N ALA A 186 44.82 -12.25 7.33
CA ALA A 186 43.98 -12.92 8.30
C ALA A 186 43.83 -14.43 8.02
N SER A 187 43.79 -14.85 6.75
CA SER A 187 43.79 -16.28 6.42
C SER A 187 45.12 -16.94 6.77
N TRP A 188 46.24 -16.25 6.58
CA TRP A 188 47.58 -16.76 6.93
C TRP A 188 47.73 -16.97 8.44
N LEU A 189 47.25 -16.02 9.25
CA LEU A 189 47.24 -16.12 10.72
C LEU A 189 46.36 -17.25 11.27
N ARG A 190 45.34 -17.68 10.52
CA ARG A 190 44.44 -18.76 10.94
C ARG A 190 44.94 -20.14 10.52
N SER A 191 45.95 -20.20 9.64
CA SER A 191 46.61 -21.43 9.17
C SER A 191 47.97 -21.70 9.84
N SER A 192 48.41 -20.83 10.75
CA SER A 192 49.58 -21.04 11.64
C SER A 192 49.10 -21.48 13.02
#